data_AF-A4BUI7-F1
#
_entry.id   AF-A4BUI7-F1
#
_cell.length_a   1.000
_cell.length_b   1.000
_cell.length_c   1.000
_cell.angle_alpha   90.00
_cell.angle_beta   90.00
_cell.angle_gamma   90.00
#
_symmetry.space_group_name_H-M   'P 1'
#
loop_
_entity.id
_entity.type
_entity.pdbx_description
1 polymer ?
#
loop_
_entity_poly.entity_id
_entity_poly.type
_entity_poly.pdbx_seq_one_letter_code
_entity_poly.pdbx_strand_id
1 'polypeptide(L)' 'MAGKSKPSVYQIKVTLMESRPLIWRRILAPSHMPLPTFHELLQIARGWENDHLH' A
#
# COMPACT_ATOMS: atom_id res chain seq x y z
N MET A 1 -13.31 2.94 -28.88
CA MET A 1 -12.08 2.68 -28.11
C MET A 1 -12.02 3.66 -26.95
N ALA A 2 -12.32 3.22 -25.72
CA ALA A 2 -12.25 4.11 -24.56
C ALA A 2 -10.77 4.47 -24.30
N GLY A 3 -10.44 5.77 -24.29
CA GLY A 3 -9.09 6.24 -24.02
C GLY A 3 -8.65 5.84 -22.62
N LYS A 4 -7.47 5.21 -22.48
CA LYS A 4 -6.87 4.95 -21.17
C LYS A 4 -6.65 6.28 -20.45
N SER A 5 -7.37 6.51 -19.36
CA SER A 5 -7.12 7.66 -18.48
C SER A 5 -5.68 7.61 -17.96
N LYS A 6 -5.03 8.76 -17.80
CA LYS A 6 -3.68 8.81 -17.21
C LYS A 6 -3.74 8.13 -15.84
N PRO A 7 -2.79 7.23 -15.51
CA PRO A 7 -2.80 6.60 -14.20
C PRO A 7 -2.69 7.69 -13.14
N SER A 8 -3.67 7.73 -12.23
CA SER A 8 -3.65 8.64 -11.10
C SER A 8 -2.77 8.06 -10.00
N VAL A 9 -2.29 8.90 -9.07
CA VAL A 9 -1.54 8.46 -7.90
C VAL A 9 -2.43 8.61 -6.69
N TYR A 10 -2.66 7.51 -5.97
CA TYR A 10 -3.36 7.52 -4.70
C TYR A 10 -2.38 7.79 -3.55
N GLN A 11 -2.80 8.65 -2.63
CA GLN A 11 -2.13 8.85 -1.36
C GLN A 11 -2.87 8.07 -0.27
N ILE A 12 -2.29 6.95 0.16
CA ILE A 12 -2.91 5.99 1.06
C ILE A 12 -2.30 6.14 2.45
N LYS A 13 -3.13 6.28 3.48
CA LYS A 13 -2.71 6.22 4.89
C LYS A 13 -2.90 4.80 5.40
N VAL A 14 -1.85 4.20 5.92
CA VAL A 14 -1.86 2.85 6.50
C VAL A 14 -1.58 2.94 7.99
N THR A 15 -2.46 2.38 8.81
CA THR A 15 -2.39 2.40 10.27
C THR A 15 -2.19 1.00 10.81
N LEU A 16 -1.32 0.84 11.81
CA LEU A 16 -1.19 -0.41 12.54
C LEU A 16 -2.24 -0.36 13.65
N MET A 17 -3.25 -1.20 13.53
CA MET A 17 -4.27 -1.33 14.55
C MET A 17 -3.63 -1.83 15.85
N GLU A 18 -4.27 -1.50 16.98
CA GLU A 18 -3.85 -1.98 18.31
C GLU A 18 -2.44 -1.51 18.76
N SER A 19 -1.86 -0.52 18.08
CA SER A 19 -0.61 0.12 18.49
C SER A 19 -0.86 1.36 19.36
N ARG A 20 -0.09 1.50 20.45
CA ARG A 20 0.01 2.73 21.24
C ARG A 20 1.49 3.02 21.51
N PRO A 21 2.06 4.15 21.02
CA PRO A 21 1.40 5.18 20.20
C PRO A 21 0.96 4.66 18.81
N LEU A 22 0.07 5.39 18.14
CA LEU A 22 -0.43 5.02 16.81
C LEU A 22 0.71 4.98 15.79
N ILE A 23 0.99 3.80 15.24
CA ILE A 23 2.01 3.62 14.19
C ILE A 23 1.35 3.68 12.82
N TRP A 24 1.72 4.67 12.01
CA TRP A 24 1.17 4.83 10.65
C TRP A 24 2.26 5.17 9.62
N ARG A 25 1.93 4.96 8.34
CA ARG A 25 2.72 5.31 7.16
C ARG A 25 1.82 5.93 6.09
N ARG A 26 2.41 6.74 5.21
CA ARG A 26 1.72 7.31 4.04
C ARG A 26 2.45 6.88 2.79
N ILE A 27 1.69 6.31 1.86
CA ILE A 27 2.19 5.66 0.65
C ILE A 27 1.61 6.34 -0.57
N LEU A 28 2.43 6.52 -1.61
CA LEU A 28 1.98 6.91 -2.94
C LEU A 28 1.95 5.65 -3.81
N ALA A 29 0.78 5.31 -4.36
CA ALA A 29 0.60 4.14 -5.21
C ALA A 29 -0.11 4.53 -6.51
N PRO A 30 0.37 4.07 -7.68
CA PRO A 30 -0.36 4.23 -8.93
C PRO A 30 -1.73 3.56 -8.85
N SER A 31 -2.74 4.18 -9.47
CA SER A 31 -4.13 3.73 -9.41
C SER A 31 -4.40 2.37 -10.08
N HIS A 32 -3.43 1.89 -10.84
CA HIS A 32 -3.47 0.63 -11.58
C HIS A 32 -2.56 -0.43 -10.94
N MET A 33 -1.97 -0.15 -9.77
CA MET A 33 -1.13 -1.10 -9.05
C MET A 33 -1.97 -2.32 -8.63
N PRO A 34 -1.58 -3.55 -9.03
CA PRO A 34 -2.26 -4.76 -8.57
C PRO A 34 -2.14 -4.94 -7.05
N LEU A 35 -3.14 -5.57 -6.44
CA LEU A 35 -3.13 -5.82 -5.00
C LEU A 35 -1.93 -6.64 -4.52
N PRO A 36 -1.43 -7.69 -5.23
CA PRO A 36 -0.22 -8.40 -4.80
C PRO A 36 1.02 -7.50 -4.73
N THR A 37 1.19 -6.59 -5.70
CA THR A 37 2.29 -5.61 -5.69
C THR A 37 2.10 -4.58 -4.59
N PHE A 38 0.85 -4.17 -4.32
CA PHE A 38 0.55 -3.29 -3.20
C PHE A 38 0.86 -3.97 -1.84
N HIS A 39 0.59 -5.26 -1.71
CA HIS A 39 0.95 -6.07 -0.54
C HIS A 39 2.46 -6.08 -0.30
N GLU A 40 3.28 -6.33 -1.33
CA GLU A 40 4.74 -6.25 -1.20
C GLU A 40 5.20 -4.86 -0.74
N LEU A 41 4.61 -3.82 -1.28
CA LEU A 41 4.91 -2.44 -0.87
C LEU A 41 4.53 -2.19 0.60
N LEU A 42 3.43 -2.77 1.10
CA LEU A 42 3.05 -2.70 2.51
C LEU A 42 4.06 -3.44 3.40
N GLN A 43 4.51 -4.63 3.00
CA GLN A 43 5.52 -5.40 3.72
C GLN A 43 6.80 -4.57 3.87
N ILE A 44 7.30 -4.00 2.77
CA ILE A 44 8.50 -3.14 2.78
C ILE A 44 8.30 -1.90 3.66
N ALA A 45 7.17 -1.20 3.52
CA ALA A 45 6.90 0.02 4.30
C ALA A 45 6.83 -0.22 5.82
N ARG A 46 6.56 -1.47 6.23
CA ARG A 46 6.57 -1.91 7.62
C ARG A 46 7.89 -2.50 8.08
N GLY A 47 8.78 -2.88 7.17
CA GLY A 47 9.97 -3.68 7.48
C GLY A 47 9.62 -5.12 7.83
N TRP A 48 8.61 -5.68 7.18
CA TRP A 48 8.20 -7.09 7.33
C TRP A 48 8.78 -7.94 6.20
N GLU A 49 8.94 -9.25 6.46
CA GLU A 49 9.64 -10.20 5.59
C GLU A 49 8.70 -11.14 4.82
N ASN A 50 7.38 -10.88 4.84
CA ASN A 50 6.38 -11.73 4.17
C ASN A 50 6.35 -13.20 4.68
N ASP A 51 6.70 -13.42 5.95
CA ASP A 51 6.76 -14.76 6.55
C ASP A 51 5.40 -15.41 6.85
N HIS A 52 4.33 -14.63 6.75
CA HIS A 52 2.98 -15.07 7.10
C HIS A 52 2.03 -14.89 5.91
N LEU A 53 1.06 -15.81 5.81
CA LEU A 53 -0.06 -15.67 4.88
C LEU A 53 -0.88 -14.42 5.23
N HIS A 54 -1.50 -13.86 4.20
CA HIS A 54 -2.20 -12.58 4.21
C HIS A 54 -3.63 -12.71 3.69
#